data_AF-A0AAU8M1P7-F1
#
_entry.id   AF-A0AAU8M1P7-F1
#
_cell.length_a   1.000
_cell.length_b   1.000
_cell.length_c   1.000
_cell.angle_alpha   90.00
_cell.angle_beta   90.00
_cell.angle_gamma   90.00
#
_symmetry.space_group_name_H-M   'P 1'
#
loop_
_entity.id
_entity.type
_entity.pdbx_description
1 polymer ?
#
loop_
_entity_poly.entity_id
_entity_poly.type
_entity_poly.pdbx_seq_one_letter_code
_entity_poly.pdbx_strand_id
1 'polypeptide(L)'
;MQKTSLTLGLLALVTTISPCGIYAATPPPVDIDTDMMAREYRDVANGPGALTKEMIEACVVLKVDMEKDASNLDTLRDELSTLNNEVKDLGAYLKNNKGQFDENDTSAARQAYNNKVKEYNARIPQLKKKTQQYKEMIKPYKDKELKFEEECNNQPYYEDDYKAIEEKMGRGI
;
A
#
# COMPACT_ATOMS: atom_id res chain seq x y z
N MET A 1 11.06 12.62 37.02
CA MET A 1 11.57 12.36 35.66
C MET A 1 10.78 11.21 35.06
N GLN A 2 9.84 11.50 34.16
CA GLN A 2 9.01 10.48 33.49
C GLN A 2 9.87 9.70 32.48
N LYS A 3 9.89 8.37 32.64
CA LYS A 3 10.49 7.44 31.69
C LYS A 3 9.46 7.18 30.58
N THR A 4 9.62 7.79 29.42
CA THR A 4 8.88 7.43 28.21
C THR A 4 9.61 6.27 27.53
N SER A 5 9.12 5.06 27.80
CA SER A 5 9.47 3.87 27.03
C SER A 5 8.75 3.95 25.68
N LEU A 6 9.49 4.18 24.60
CA LEU A 6 8.98 4.13 23.22
C LEU A 6 9.27 2.74 22.66
N THR A 7 8.41 1.78 23.00
CA THR A 7 8.30 0.51 22.27
C THR A 7 7.70 0.80 20.90
N LEU A 8 8.55 1.01 19.89
CA LEU A 8 8.14 0.94 18.49
C LEU A 8 7.87 -0.53 18.16
N GLY A 9 6.60 -0.93 18.28
CA GLY A 9 6.12 -2.22 17.82
C GLY A 9 6.32 -2.33 16.30
N LEU A 10 7.24 -3.19 15.90
CA LEU A 10 7.37 -3.70 14.54
C LEU A 10 6.07 -4.45 14.23
N LEU A 11 5.18 -3.87 13.43
CA LEU A 11 4.11 -4.66 12.80
C LEU A 11 4.70 -5.35 11.58
N ALA A 12 5.12 -6.59 11.79
CA ALA A 12 5.24 -7.57 10.74
C ALA A 12 3.83 -7.97 10.29
N LEU A 13 3.49 -7.67 9.04
CA LEU A 13 2.45 -8.36 8.29
C LEU A 13 2.89 -8.36 6.83
N VAL A 14 3.81 -9.28 6.55
CA VAL A 14 4.04 -9.76 5.18
C VAL A 14 3.11 -10.95 5.02
N THR A 15 1.90 -10.69 4.55
CA THR A 15 1.08 -11.74 3.95
C THR A 15 1.28 -11.64 2.46
N THR A 16 1.91 -12.67 1.89
CA THR A 16 2.01 -12.88 0.46
C THR A 16 0.59 -12.97 -0.11
N ILE A 17 0.13 -11.90 -0.76
CA ILE A 17 -1.11 -11.92 -1.53
C ILE A 17 -0.78 -12.72 -2.80
N SER A 18 -1.20 -13.99 -2.83
CA SER A 18 -1.26 -14.75 -4.08
C SER A 18 -2.27 -14.04 -4.99
N PRO A 19 -2.09 -14.05 -6.33
CA PRO A 19 -3.07 -13.47 -7.23
C PRO A 19 -4.35 -14.32 -7.15
N CYS A 20 -5.29 -13.92 -6.30
CA CYS A 20 -6.64 -14.48 -6.28
C CYS A 20 -7.33 -14.01 -7.56
N GLY A 21 -7.56 -14.97 -8.46
CA GLY A 21 -8.20 -14.73 -9.74
C GLY A 21 -9.72 -14.63 -9.60
N ILE A 22 -10.32 -13.87 -10.51
CA ILE A 22 -11.74 -13.95 -10.77
C ILE A 22 -11.95 -15.22 -11.62
N TYR A 23 -12.99 -16.02 -11.36
CA TYR A 23 -13.26 -17.27 -12.10
C TYR A 23 -14.43 -17.09 -13.08
N ALA A 24 -14.28 -17.67 -14.28
CA ALA A 24 -15.31 -17.61 -15.31
C ALA A 24 -16.60 -18.31 -14.87
N ALA A 25 -17.74 -17.69 -15.14
CA ALA A 25 -19.03 -18.36 -15.11
C ALA A 25 -19.02 -19.48 -16.17
N THR A 26 -19.73 -20.57 -15.89
CA THR A 26 -19.81 -21.68 -16.83
C THR A 26 -20.39 -21.18 -18.16
N PRO A 27 -19.68 -21.33 -19.28
CA PRO A 27 -20.22 -20.96 -20.57
C PRO A 27 -21.44 -21.84 -20.87
N PRO A 28 -22.47 -21.31 -21.54
CA PRO A 28 -23.59 -22.13 -21.98
C PRO A 28 -23.09 -23.25 -22.92
N PRO A 29 -23.77 -24.42 -22.96
CA PRO A 29 -23.41 -25.52 -23.84
C PRO A 29 -23.32 -25.09 -25.31
N VAL A 30 -22.35 -25.68 -26.04
CA VAL A 30 -21.90 -25.29 -27.40
C VAL A 30 -23.00 -25.35 -28.47
N ASP A 31 -24.12 -26.03 -28.21
CA ASP A 31 -25.21 -26.26 -29.16
C ASP A 31 -26.50 -25.46 -28.87
N ILE A 32 -26.44 -24.47 -27.96
CA ILE A 32 -27.60 -23.65 -27.61
C ILE A 32 -27.42 -22.24 -28.19
N ASP A 33 -28.42 -21.79 -28.93
CA ASP A 33 -28.53 -20.42 -29.44
C ASP A 33 -28.36 -19.43 -28.26
N THR A 34 -27.22 -18.76 -28.23
CA THR A 34 -26.79 -17.90 -27.12
C THR A 34 -27.72 -16.70 -26.91
N ASP A 35 -28.58 -16.39 -27.89
CA ASP A 35 -29.60 -15.35 -27.80
C ASP A 35 -30.78 -15.75 -26.87
N MET A 36 -30.91 -17.04 -26.52
CA MET A 36 -32.07 -17.57 -25.78
C MET A 36 -31.82 -17.95 -24.31
N MET A 37 -30.57 -17.98 -23.84
CA MET A 37 -30.28 -18.09 -22.40
C MET A 37 -30.12 -16.69 -21.84
N ALA A 38 -31.14 -16.20 -21.11
CA ALA A 38 -31.05 -14.92 -20.43
C ALA A 38 -29.84 -14.95 -19.49
N ARG A 39 -28.78 -14.19 -19.81
CA ARG A 39 -27.60 -14.07 -18.95
C ARG A 39 -28.06 -13.68 -17.55
N GLU A 40 -27.75 -14.50 -16.56
CA GLU A 40 -28.05 -14.21 -15.16
C GLU A 40 -26.96 -13.32 -14.59
N TYR A 41 -27.12 -12.01 -14.76
CA TYR A 41 -26.30 -11.02 -14.09
C TYR A 41 -26.85 -10.70 -12.70
N ARG A 42 -25.96 -10.26 -11.81
CA ARG A 42 -26.36 -9.72 -10.51
C ARG A 42 -26.86 -8.28 -10.63
N ASP A 43 -27.91 -7.96 -9.90
CA ASP A 43 -28.46 -6.60 -9.84
C ASP A 43 -27.65 -5.65 -8.93
N VAL A 44 -26.79 -6.21 -8.05
CA VAL A 44 -26.03 -5.48 -7.01
C VAL A 44 -24.67 -6.13 -6.74
N ALA A 45 -23.75 -5.39 -6.12
CA ALA A 45 -22.35 -5.77 -5.87
C ALA A 45 -22.12 -7.14 -5.24
N ASN A 46 -23.03 -7.62 -4.38
CA ASN A 46 -22.89 -8.90 -3.68
C ASN A 46 -24.14 -9.80 -3.86
N GLY A 47 -24.88 -9.60 -4.96
CA GLY A 47 -26.08 -10.38 -5.29
C GLY A 47 -25.75 -11.68 -6.03
N PRO A 48 -26.71 -12.61 -6.13
CA PRO A 48 -26.54 -13.81 -6.96
C PRO A 48 -26.40 -13.44 -8.44
N GLY A 49 -25.63 -14.23 -9.19
CA GLY A 49 -25.42 -14.03 -10.63
C GLY A 49 -24.01 -13.52 -10.97
N ALA A 50 -23.72 -13.48 -12.27
CA ALA A 50 -22.44 -13.02 -12.80
C ALA A 50 -22.27 -11.49 -12.69
N LEU A 51 -21.02 -11.03 -12.62
CA LEU A 51 -20.66 -9.61 -12.73
C LEU A 51 -21.24 -9.00 -14.01
N THR A 52 -21.90 -7.85 -13.92
CA THR A 52 -22.19 -7.06 -15.13
C THR A 52 -20.91 -6.46 -15.68
N LYS A 53 -20.95 -6.03 -16.94
CA LYS A 53 -19.84 -5.34 -17.59
C LYS A 53 -19.35 -4.11 -16.82
N GLU A 54 -20.27 -3.32 -16.26
CA GLU A 54 -19.95 -2.15 -15.44
C GLU A 54 -19.26 -2.53 -14.13
N MET A 55 -19.65 -3.67 -13.54
CA MET A 55 -19.03 -4.17 -12.31
C MET A 55 -17.64 -4.73 -12.58
N ILE A 56 -17.44 -5.44 -13.70
CA ILE A 56 -16.14 -5.90 -14.15
C ILE A 56 -15.21 -4.68 -14.34
N GLU A 57 -15.69 -3.64 -15.04
CA GLU A 57 -14.92 -2.41 -15.23
C GLU A 57 -14.54 -1.76 -13.89
N ALA A 58 -15.49 -1.63 -12.96
CA ALA A 58 -15.22 -1.07 -11.63
C ALA A 58 -14.18 -1.91 -10.86
N CYS A 59 -14.23 -3.24 -10.95
CA CYS A 59 -13.26 -4.13 -10.32
C CYS A 59 -11.86 -4.00 -10.93
N VAL A 60 -11.77 -3.88 -12.25
CA VAL A 60 -10.49 -3.67 -12.95
C VAL A 60 -9.88 -2.33 -12.56
N VAL A 61 -10.66 -1.24 -12.56
CA VAL A 61 -10.19 0.08 -12.13
C VAL A 61 -9.74 0.07 -10.67
N LEU A 62 -10.53 -0.57 -9.78
CA LEU A 62 -10.18 -0.69 -8.36
C LEU A 62 -8.84 -1.42 -8.17
N LYS A 63 -8.59 -2.49 -8.92
CA LYS A 63 -7.34 -3.23 -8.88
C LYS A 63 -6.15 -2.38 -9.30
N VAL A 64 -6.25 -1.67 -10.44
CA VAL A 64 -5.19 -0.76 -10.93
C VAL A 64 -4.88 0.34 -9.90
N ASP A 65 -5.93 0.93 -9.31
CA ASP A 65 -5.77 1.93 -8.26
C ASP A 65 -5.09 1.37 -7.00
N MET A 66 -5.41 0.14 -6.60
CA MET A 66 -4.76 -0.55 -5.48
C MET A 66 -3.28 -0.84 -5.78
N GLU A 67 -2.94 -1.30 -6.98
CA GLU A 67 -1.56 -1.56 -7.38
C GLU A 67 -0.71 -0.27 -7.34
N LYS A 68 -1.27 0.84 -7.80
CA LYS A 68 -0.64 2.16 -7.69
C LYS A 68 -0.45 2.59 -6.24
N ASP A 69 -1.47 2.43 -5.40
CA ASP A 69 -1.38 2.75 -3.97
C ASP A 69 -0.36 1.87 -3.25
N ALA A 70 -0.29 0.58 -3.57
CA ALA A 70 0.70 -0.36 -3.05
C ALA A 70 2.13 0.09 -3.42
N SER A 71 2.38 0.46 -4.68
CA SER A 71 3.68 0.98 -5.12
C SER A 71 4.08 2.26 -4.38
N ASN A 72 3.12 3.17 -4.14
CA ASN A 72 3.39 4.39 -3.37
C ASN A 72 3.67 4.07 -1.88
N LEU A 73 2.94 3.13 -1.29
CA LEU A 73 3.16 2.67 0.08
C LEU A 73 4.54 2.00 0.25
N ASP A 74 4.97 1.22 -0.73
CA ASP A 74 6.29 0.59 -0.74
C ASP A 74 7.41 1.63 -0.81
N THR A 75 7.30 2.59 -1.73
CA THR A 75 8.24 3.72 -1.82
C THR A 75 8.33 4.47 -0.50
N LEU A 76 7.18 4.77 0.12
CA LEU A 76 7.13 5.47 1.39
C LEU A 76 7.71 4.65 2.56
N ARG A 77 7.54 3.33 2.54
CA ARG A 77 8.13 2.41 3.51
C ARG A 77 9.65 2.40 3.40
N ASP A 78 10.19 2.40 2.19
CA ASP A 78 11.64 2.44 1.95
C ASP A 78 12.26 3.77 2.40
N GLU A 79 11.61 4.89 2.10
CA GLU A 79 12.00 6.20 2.59
C GLU A 79 11.98 6.28 4.11
N LEU A 80 10.93 5.73 4.75
CA LEU A 80 10.82 5.66 6.21
C LEU A 80 11.91 4.79 6.83
N SER A 81 12.20 3.64 6.24
CA SER A 81 13.27 2.73 6.69
C SER A 81 14.62 3.43 6.65
N THR A 82 14.94 4.08 5.52
CA THR A 82 16.17 4.85 5.33
C THR A 82 16.29 5.95 6.37
N LEU A 83 15.26 6.79 6.50
CA LEU A 83 15.26 7.92 7.43
C LEU A 83 15.32 7.50 8.89
N ASN A 84 14.66 6.39 9.24
CA ASN A 84 14.72 5.83 10.58
C ASN A 84 16.14 5.31 10.91
N ASN A 85 16.80 4.67 9.95
CA ASN A 85 18.20 4.24 10.10
C ASN A 85 19.14 5.45 10.26
N GLU A 86 18.99 6.50 9.45
CA GLU A 86 19.76 7.75 9.61
C GLU A 86 19.60 8.35 11.02
N VAL A 87 18.36 8.46 11.50
CA VAL A 87 18.06 8.98 12.84
C VAL A 87 18.68 8.08 13.93
N LYS A 88 18.59 6.76 13.77
CA LYS A 88 19.18 5.79 14.71
C LYS A 88 20.71 5.94 14.76
N ASP A 89 21.36 6.04 13.62
CA ASP A 89 22.82 6.13 13.52
C ASP A 89 23.33 7.47 14.07
N LEU A 90 22.66 8.57 13.73
CA LEU A 90 22.94 9.89 14.32
C LEU A 90 22.72 9.87 15.83
N GLY A 91 21.62 9.28 16.31
CA GLY A 91 21.35 9.14 17.74
C GLY A 91 22.42 8.34 18.48
N ALA A 92 22.90 7.25 17.87
CA ALA A 92 23.98 6.43 18.42
C ALA A 92 25.31 7.21 18.46
N TYR A 93 25.65 7.93 17.39
CA TYR A 93 26.83 8.80 17.36
C TYR A 93 26.77 9.86 18.46
N LEU A 94 25.65 10.57 18.60
CA LEU A 94 25.49 11.62 19.60
C LEU A 94 25.57 11.05 21.03
N LYS A 95 25.00 9.87 21.26
CA LYS A 95 25.07 9.18 22.55
C LYS A 95 26.50 8.79 22.91
N ASN A 96 27.25 8.23 21.96
CA ASN A 96 28.62 7.75 22.19
C ASN A 96 29.63 8.89 22.37
N ASN A 97 29.33 10.07 21.81
CA ASN A 97 30.17 11.26 21.92
C ASN A 97 29.67 12.28 22.96
N LYS A 98 28.67 11.90 23.77
CA LYS A 98 28.11 12.77 24.80
C LYS A 98 29.16 13.05 25.88
N GLY A 99 29.40 14.33 26.15
CA GLY A 99 30.30 14.77 27.22
C GLY A 99 31.80 14.69 26.86
N GLN A 100 32.15 14.44 25.60
CA GLN A 100 33.55 14.48 25.15
C GLN A 100 34.09 15.90 24.94
N PHE A 101 33.23 16.92 24.98
CA PHE A 101 33.58 18.29 24.63
C PHE A 101 33.10 19.24 25.73
N ASP A 102 34.01 20.10 26.19
CA ASP A 102 33.70 21.15 27.17
C ASP A 102 32.90 22.30 26.54
N GLU A 103 32.32 23.18 27.36
CA GLU A 103 31.46 24.27 26.85
C GLU A 103 32.20 25.25 25.93
N ASN A 104 33.50 25.45 26.18
CA ASN A 104 34.37 26.39 25.46
C ASN A 104 35.17 25.73 24.32
N ASP A 105 34.89 24.46 24.02
CA ASP A 105 35.59 23.73 22.97
C ASP A 105 35.21 24.25 21.57
N THR A 106 36.19 24.76 20.84
CA THR A 106 36.05 25.29 19.47
C THR A 106 36.69 24.38 18.41
N SER A 107 37.14 23.19 18.80
CA SER A 107 37.83 22.23 17.93
C SER A 107 36.95 21.81 16.74
N ALA A 108 37.62 21.36 15.68
CA ALA A 108 36.95 20.79 14.51
C ALA A 108 36.05 19.60 14.90
N ALA A 109 36.44 18.81 15.91
CA ALA A 109 35.65 17.70 16.41
C ALA A 109 34.33 18.16 17.06
N ARG A 110 34.36 19.22 17.89
CA ARG A 110 33.14 19.81 18.45
C ARG A 110 32.24 20.40 17.36
N GLN A 111 32.81 21.05 16.34
CA GLN A 111 32.03 21.55 15.21
C GLN A 111 31.34 20.41 14.44
N ALA A 112 32.04 19.31 14.17
CA ALA A 112 31.47 18.13 13.53
C ALA A 112 30.33 17.52 14.37
N TYR A 113 30.51 17.41 15.69
CA TYR A 113 29.46 16.97 16.61
C TYR A 113 28.23 17.89 16.56
N ASN A 114 28.41 19.21 16.63
CA ASN A 114 27.32 20.18 16.56
C ASN A 114 26.57 20.09 15.21
N ASN A 115 27.28 19.83 14.11
CA ASN A 115 26.65 19.60 12.81
C ASN A 115 25.80 18.33 12.83
N LYS A 116 26.28 17.23 13.43
CA LYS A 116 25.49 16.01 13.61
C LYS A 116 24.26 16.21 14.49
N VAL A 117 24.34 17.07 15.52
CA VAL A 117 23.17 17.47 16.31
C VAL A 117 22.13 18.21 15.44
N LYS A 118 22.58 19.14 14.60
CA LYS A 118 21.70 19.86 13.66
C LYS A 118 21.04 18.91 12.67
N GLU A 119 21.81 17.99 12.07
CA GLU A 119 21.31 16.95 11.17
C GLU A 119 20.24 16.10 11.87
N TYR A 120 20.52 15.58 13.08
CA TYR A 120 19.57 14.79 13.85
C TYR A 120 18.26 15.55 14.10
N ASN A 121 18.37 16.80 14.59
CA ASN A 121 17.20 17.64 14.86
C ASN A 121 16.39 17.97 13.59
N ALA A 122 17.03 18.04 12.41
CA ALA A 122 16.36 18.23 11.14
C ALA A 122 15.67 16.95 10.61
N ARG A 123 16.21 15.76 10.91
CA ARG A 123 15.62 14.48 10.48
C ARG A 123 14.39 14.06 11.28
N ILE A 124 14.31 14.37 12.57
CA ILE A 124 13.15 14.05 13.42
C ILE A 124 11.80 14.57 12.85
N PRO A 125 11.64 15.85 12.46
CA PRO A 125 10.39 16.33 11.88
C PRO A 125 10.09 15.69 10.52
N GLN A 126 11.11 15.36 9.72
CA GLN A 126 10.92 14.62 8.46
C GLN A 126 10.35 13.23 8.71
N LEU A 127 10.89 12.51 9.71
CA LEU A 127 10.43 11.17 10.08
C LEU A 127 8.97 11.19 10.56
N LYS A 128 8.62 12.18 11.40
CA LYS A 128 7.24 12.39 11.85
C LYS A 128 6.29 12.65 10.67
N LYS A 129 6.68 13.54 9.74
CA LYS A 129 5.87 13.85 8.56
C LYS A 129 5.63 12.63 7.69
N LYS A 130 6.68 11.88 7.35
CA LYS A 130 6.58 10.67 6.51
C LYS A 130 5.78 9.56 7.19
N THR A 131 5.91 9.42 8.52
CA THR A 131 5.11 8.47 9.30
C THR A 131 3.64 8.82 9.24
N GLN A 132 3.30 10.11 9.31
CA GLN A 132 1.93 10.58 9.20
C GLN A 132 1.36 10.33 7.79
N GLN A 133 2.14 10.62 6.74
CA GLN A 133 1.75 10.30 5.36
C GLN A 133 1.45 8.81 5.18
N TYR A 134 2.26 7.92 5.77
CA TYR A 134 2.03 6.48 5.67
C TYR A 134 0.72 6.06 6.34
N LYS A 135 0.43 6.62 7.52
CA LYS A 135 -0.83 6.36 8.24
C LYS A 135 -2.06 6.85 7.46
N GLU A 136 -1.93 7.98 6.78
CA GLU A 136 -3.01 8.56 5.96
C GLU A 136 -3.28 7.72 4.71
N MET A 137 -2.26 7.07 4.14
CA MET A 137 -2.39 6.24 2.94
C MET A 137 -2.82 4.80 3.23
N ILE A 138 -2.39 4.22 4.36
CA ILE A 138 -2.64 2.79 4.63
C ILE A 138 -4.12 2.49 4.87
N LYS A 139 -4.88 3.43 5.46
CA LYS A 139 -6.30 3.20 5.73
C LYS A 139 -7.13 3.13 4.43
N PRO A 140 -7.07 4.14 3.53
CA PRO A 140 -7.75 4.06 2.23
C PRO A 140 -7.38 2.82 1.42
N TYR A 141 -6.09 2.43 1.42
CA TYR A 141 -5.65 1.20 0.75
C TYR A 141 -6.36 -0.04 1.30
N LYS A 142 -6.42 -0.20 2.63
CA LYS A 142 -7.13 -1.32 3.26
C LYS A 142 -8.63 -1.31 3.01
N ASP A 143 -9.23 -0.13 2.99
CA ASP A 143 -10.66 0.01 2.68
C ASP A 143 -10.93 -0.44 1.22
N LYS A 144 -10.02 -0.14 0.27
CA LYS A 144 -10.08 -0.65 -1.12
C LYS A 144 -9.85 -2.16 -1.20
N GLU A 145 -8.89 -2.69 -0.46
CA GLU A 145 -8.60 -4.13 -0.38
C GLU A 145 -9.82 -4.93 0.09
N LEU A 146 -10.47 -4.45 1.16
CA LEU A 146 -11.71 -5.05 1.65
C LEU A 146 -12.81 -5.01 0.59
N LYS A 147 -12.99 -3.84 -0.06
CA LYS A 147 -13.99 -3.69 -1.12
C LYS A 147 -13.73 -4.62 -2.29
N PHE A 148 -12.47 -4.77 -2.71
CA PHE A 148 -12.10 -5.68 -3.78
C PHE A 148 -12.38 -7.13 -3.41
N GLU A 149 -12.06 -7.54 -2.18
CA GLU A 149 -12.35 -8.88 -1.68
C GLU A 149 -13.85 -9.18 -1.66
N GLU A 150 -14.66 -8.21 -1.21
CA GLU A 150 -16.10 -8.37 -1.09
C GLU A 150 -16.80 -8.37 -2.47
N GLU A 151 -16.48 -7.40 -3.33
CA GLU A 151 -17.27 -7.12 -4.53
C GLU A 151 -16.71 -7.75 -5.81
N CYS A 152 -15.44 -8.14 -5.83
CA CYS A 152 -14.73 -8.53 -7.05
C CYS A 152 -14.09 -9.92 -6.97
N ASN A 153 -13.42 -10.21 -5.85
CA ASN A 153 -12.67 -11.45 -5.72
C ASN A 153 -13.61 -12.66 -5.72
N ASN A 154 -13.22 -13.73 -6.42
CA ASN A 154 -13.97 -14.98 -6.55
C ASN A 154 -15.41 -14.82 -7.09
N GLN A 155 -15.74 -13.72 -7.76
CA GLN A 155 -17.08 -13.52 -8.33
C GLN A 155 -17.19 -14.13 -9.73
N PRO A 156 -18.32 -14.77 -10.09
CA PRO A 156 -18.53 -15.29 -11.43
C PRO A 156 -18.67 -14.14 -12.46
N TYR A 157 -18.14 -14.29 -13.67
CA TYR A 157 -18.28 -13.32 -14.77
C TYR A 157 -18.34 -14.02 -16.13
N TYR A 158 -18.84 -13.35 -17.17
CA TYR A 158 -18.76 -13.85 -18.53
C TYR A 158 -17.48 -13.38 -19.23
N GLU A 159 -16.78 -14.32 -19.87
CA GLU A 159 -15.48 -14.11 -20.51
C GLU A 159 -15.49 -13.06 -21.63
N ASP A 160 -16.58 -12.97 -22.39
CA ASP A 160 -16.73 -12.00 -23.47
C ASP A 160 -16.90 -10.57 -22.94
N ASP A 161 -17.59 -10.39 -21.81
CA ASP A 161 -17.66 -9.10 -21.13
C ASP A 161 -16.29 -8.68 -20.59
N TYR A 162 -15.55 -9.62 -19.99
CA TYR A 162 -14.20 -9.36 -19.50
C TYR A 162 -13.25 -8.95 -20.62
N LYS A 163 -13.21 -9.71 -21.73
CA LYS A 163 -12.42 -9.35 -22.91
C LYS A 163 -12.78 -7.99 -23.47
N ALA A 164 -14.08 -7.65 -23.54
CA ALA A 164 -14.51 -6.34 -24.00
C ALA A 164 -14.01 -5.20 -23.09
N ILE A 165 -13.88 -5.44 -21.78
CA ILE A 165 -13.27 -4.49 -20.84
C ILE A 165 -11.75 -4.44 -21.02
N GLU A 166 -11.06 -5.57 -21.15
CA GLU A 166 -9.61 -5.60 -21.42
C GLU A 166 -9.25 -4.84 -22.69
N GLU A 167 -10.01 -5.02 -23.77
CA GLU A 167 -9.83 -4.29 -25.03
C GLU A 167 -10.08 -2.79 -24.87
N LYS A 168 -11.12 -2.41 -24.12
CA LYS A 168 -11.46 -1.01 -23.82
C LYS A 168 -10.37 -0.31 -23.01
N MET A 169 -9.83 -1.00 -22.00
CA MET A 169 -8.79 -0.47 -21.12
C MET A 169 -7.41 -0.43 -21.80
N GLY A 170 -7.27 -1.08 -22.96
CA GLY A 170 -6.03 -1.21 -23.72
C GLY A 170 -5.21 -2.40 -23.21
N ARG A 171 -4.74 -3.24 -24.13
CA ARG A 171 -3.82 -4.37 -23.83
C ARG A 171 -2.59 -3.83 -23.09
N GLY A 172 -2.59 -3.95 -21.77
CA GLY A 172 -1.50 -3.48 -20.92
C GLY A 172 -2.00 -2.97 -19.56
N ILE A 173 -2.71 -3.84 -18.84
CA ILE A 173 -2.54 -3.93 -17.39
C ILE A 173 -1.34 -4.87 -17.18
#